data_AF-A0A1A7KG67-F1
#
_entry.id   AF-A0A1A7KG67-F1
#
_cell.length_a   1.000
_cell.length_b   1.000
_cell.length_c   1.000
_cell.angle_alpha   90.00
_cell.angle_beta   90.00
_cell.angle_gamma   90.00
#
_symmetry.space_group_name_H-M   'P 1'
#
loop_
_entity.id
_entity.type
_entity.pdbx_description
1 polymer ?
#
loop_
_entity_poly.entity_id
_entity_poly.type
_entity_poly.pdbx_seq_one_letter_code
_entity_poly.pdbx_strand_id
1 'polypeptide(L)'
;MKIYRNFSKTESFRLHSKNDYLYPQIMRVKIITDDKEFTAISNYDIVLFLWQNSFQKEKTIEEFMVNYSRRAVLTNDENIRANSVTDFVEDLIKENHIKITETAGLN
;
A
#
# COMPACT_ATOMS: atom_id res chain seq x y z
N MET A 1 38.16 6.43 7.15
CA MET A 1 36.79 6.22 7.65
C MET A 1 35.82 6.85 6.65
N LYS A 2 35.16 6.05 5.80
CA LYS A 2 34.16 6.56 4.85
C LYS A 2 32.79 6.51 5.53
N ILE A 3 32.07 7.63 5.46
CA ILE A 3 30.82 7.88 6.17
C ILE A 3 29.71 7.04 5.51
N TYR A 4 29.34 5.92 6.12
CA TYR A 4 28.11 5.20 5.74
C TYR A 4 26.93 5.95 6.38
N ARG A 5 26.42 6.96 5.69
CA ARG A 5 25.15 7.60 6.07
C ARG A 5 24.05 6.56 5.91
N ASN A 6 23.41 6.24 7.03
CA ASN A 6 22.19 5.43 7.18
C ASN A 6 21.35 5.32 5.89
N PHE A 7 21.54 4.24 5.12
CA PHE A 7 20.48 3.74 4.24
C PHE A 7 19.53 2.93 5.12
N SER A 8 18.77 3.69 5.91
CA SER A 8 17.56 3.24 6.59
C SER A 8 16.67 2.53 5.58
N LYS A 9 16.18 1.33 5.92
CA LYS A 9 15.10 0.64 5.21
C LYS A 9 14.08 1.68 4.73
N THR A 10 13.91 1.81 3.42
CA THR A 10 12.75 2.52 2.87
C THR A 10 11.66 1.48 2.65
N GLU A 11 10.39 1.89 2.68
CA GLU A 11 9.25 0.96 2.49
C GLU A 11 9.38 0.12 1.20
N SER A 12 10.09 0.64 0.20
CA SER A 12 10.21 0.04 -1.13
C SER A 12 11.51 -0.72 -1.40
N PHE A 13 12.59 -0.50 -0.64
CA PHE A 13 13.90 -1.11 -0.94
C PHE A 13 14.63 -1.61 0.31
N ARG A 14 15.23 -2.80 0.18
CA ARG A 14 16.12 -3.40 1.18
C ARG A 14 17.54 -3.48 0.66
N LEU A 15 18.51 -3.22 1.53
CA LEU A 15 19.92 -3.42 1.25
C LEU A 15 20.31 -4.88 1.50
N HIS A 16 20.89 -5.53 0.49
CA HIS A 16 21.45 -6.86 0.63
C HIS A 16 22.80 -6.81 1.36
N SER A 17 22.83 -7.24 2.62
CA SER A 17 23.97 -7.07 3.53
C SER A 17 25.29 -7.71 3.08
N LYS A 18 25.26 -8.67 2.15
CA LYS A 18 26.47 -9.33 1.64
C LYS A 18 27.05 -8.73 0.35
N ASN A 19 26.22 -8.07 -0.47
CA ASN A 19 26.58 -7.71 -1.85
C ASN A 19 26.32 -6.23 -2.15
N ASP A 20 25.97 -5.42 -1.15
CA ASP A 20 25.74 -3.96 -1.24
C ASP A 20 24.84 -3.51 -2.41
N TYR A 21 23.88 -4.35 -2.82
CA TYR A 21 22.86 -3.97 -3.80
C TYR A 21 21.49 -3.79 -3.14
N LEU A 22 20.72 -2.84 -3.66
CA LEU A 22 19.34 -2.60 -3.27
C LEU A 22 18.42 -3.52 -4.07
N TYR A 23 17.46 -4.16 -3.42
CA TYR A 23 16.39 -4.92 -4.07
C TYR A 23 15.01 -4.43 -3.59
N PRO A 24 13.99 -4.44 -4.46
CA PRO A 24 12.67 -3.98 -4.08
C PRO A 24 12.03 -4.93 -3.06
N GLN A 25 11.41 -4.37 -2.03
CA GLN A 25 10.58 -5.15 -1.12
C GLN A 25 9.21 -5.36 -1.76
N ILE A 26 8.96 -6.57 -2.21
CA ILE A 26 7.68 -6.94 -2.82
C ILE A 26 6.69 -7.32 -1.70
N MET A 27 5.52 -6.70 -1.73
CA MET A 27 4.36 -7.00 -0.91
C MET A 27 3.35 -7.80 -1.72
N ARG A 28 2.82 -8.88 -1.17
CA ARG A 28 1.63 -9.54 -1.72
C ARG A 28 0.40 -8.99 -1.00
N VAL A 29 -0.54 -8.47 -1.78
CA VAL A 29 -1.74 -7.79 -1.28
C VAL A 29 -2.96 -8.54 -1.77
N LYS A 30 -3.85 -8.88 -0.84
CA LYS A 30 -5.11 -9.54 -1.09
C LYS A 30 -6.27 -8.57 -0.87
N ILE A 31 -7.15 -8.44 -1.84
CA ILE A 31 -8.42 -7.71 -1.72
C ILE A 31 -9.44 -8.67 -1.11
N ILE A 32 -10.05 -8.28 0.01
CA ILE A 32 -10.89 -9.20 0.79
C ILE A 32 -12.23 -9.47 0.10
N THR A 33 -12.80 -8.48 -0.57
CA THR A 33 -14.15 -8.59 -1.16
C THR A 33 -14.24 -9.53 -2.36
N ASP A 34 -13.19 -9.65 -3.17
CA ASP A 34 -13.20 -10.46 -4.41
C ASP A 34 -12.08 -11.50 -4.48
N ASP A 35 -11.38 -11.72 -3.36
CA ASP A 35 -10.30 -12.68 -3.19
C ASP A 35 -9.09 -12.48 -4.14
N LYS A 36 -9.02 -11.34 -4.85
CA LYS A 36 -7.93 -11.08 -5.79
C LYS A 36 -6.62 -10.77 -5.06
N GLU A 37 -5.53 -11.29 -5.61
CA GLU A 37 -4.17 -10.99 -5.17
C GLU A 37 -3.39 -10.19 -6.21
N PHE A 38 -2.55 -9.28 -5.75
CA PHE A 38 -1.59 -8.56 -6.59
C PHE A 38 -0.30 -8.27 -5.81
N THR A 39 0.72 -7.80 -6.54
CA THR A 39 2.01 -7.41 -5.94
C THR A 39 2.20 -5.90 -6.00
N ALA A 40 2.80 -5.34 -4.96
CA ALA A 40 3.09 -3.92 -4.83
C ALA A 40 4.48 -3.73 -4.21
N ILE A 41 5.18 -2.64 -4.55
CA ILE A 41 6.48 -2.28 -3.95
C ILE A 41 6.38 -1.04 -3.05
N SER A 42 5.19 -0.44 -2.95
CA SER A 42 4.90 0.70 -2.09
C SER A 42 3.40 0.79 -1.76
N ASN A 43 3.05 1.54 -0.72
CA ASN A 43 1.64 1.87 -0.43
C ASN A 43 1.00 2.64 -1.60
N TYR A 44 1.78 3.44 -2.33
CA TYR A 44 1.30 4.15 -3.51
C TYR A 44 0.86 3.18 -4.60
N ASP A 45 1.62 2.10 -4.86
CA ASP A 45 1.24 1.10 -5.87
C ASP A 45 -0.05 0.37 -5.50
N ILE A 46 -0.28 0.16 -4.20
CA ILE A 46 -1.54 -0.41 -3.70
C ILE A 46 -2.71 0.50 -4.10
N VAL A 47 -2.63 1.79 -3.76
CA VAL A 47 -3.70 2.75 -4.06
C VAL A 47 -3.86 2.95 -5.57
N LEU A 48 -2.74 3.01 -6.31
CA LEU A 48 -2.73 3.09 -7.77
C LEU A 48 -3.46 1.89 -8.40
N PHE A 49 -3.17 0.67 -7.93
CA PHE A 49 -3.83 -0.53 -8.41
C PHE A 49 -5.34 -0.47 -8.16
N LEU A 50 -5.76 -0.10 -6.94
CA LEU A 50 -7.17 0.01 -6.58
C LEU A 50 -7.90 1.07 -7.44
N TRP A 51 -7.28 2.22 -7.67
CA TRP A 51 -7.84 3.28 -8.51
C TRP A 51 -7.93 2.85 -9.99
N GLN A 52 -6.90 2.20 -10.52
CA GLN A 52 -6.91 1.75 -11.92
C GLN A 52 -7.96 0.65 -12.20
N ASN A 53 -8.33 -0.10 -11.16
CA ASN A 53 -9.32 -1.17 -11.21
C ASN A 53 -10.66 -0.77 -10.58
N SER A 54 -10.86 0.50 -10.22
CA SER A 54 -12.15 0.97 -9.70
C SER A 54 -13.20 0.97 -10.81
N PHE A 55 -14.44 0.67 -10.43
CA PHE A 55 -15.57 0.69 -11.38
C PHE A 55 -15.80 2.10 -11.95
N GLN A 56 -15.70 3.11 -11.09
CA GLN A 56 -15.75 4.51 -11.47
C GLN A 56 -14.35 5.10 -11.30
N LYS A 57 -13.71 5.49 -12.39
CA LYS A 57 -12.39 6.14 -12.35
C LYS A 57 -12.54 7.62 -12.05
N GLU A 58 -12.20 8.02 -10.83
CA GLU A 58 -11.96 9.42 -10.48
C GLU A 58 -10.76 9.98 -11.27
N LYS A 59 -10.65 11.32 -11.39
CA LYS A 59 -9.62 11.91 -12.26
C LYS A 59 -8.22 11.76 -11.69
N THR A 60 -8.11 11.74 -10.36
CA THR A 60 -6.85 11.61 -9.64
C THR A 60 -6.95 10.59 -8.51
N ILE A 61 -5.79 10.14 -8.03
CA ILE A 61 -5.71 9.20 -6.90
C ILE A 61 -6.26 9.84 -5.62
N GLU A 62 -6.03 11.14 -5.43
CA GLU A 62 -6.52 11.89 -4.28
C GLU A 62 -8.06 11.95 -4.29
N GLU A 63 -8.66 12.24 -5.45
CA GLU A 63 -10.12 12.20 -5.61
C GLU A 63 -10.68 10.80 -5.34
N PHE A 64 -9.98 9.76 -5.83
CA PHE A 64 -10.33 8.37 -5.55
C PHE A 64 -10.33 8.07 -4.05
N MET A 65 -9.26 8.42 -3.33
CA MET A 65 -9.16 8.18 -1.88
C MET A 65 -10.27 8.89 -1.09
N VAL A 66 -10.54 10.16 -1.43
CA VAL A 66 -11.60 10.94 -0.78
C VAL A 66 -12.97 10.32 -1.04
N ASN A 67 -13.29 9.97 -2.28
CA ASN A 67 -14.59 9.41 -2.62
C ASN A 67 -14.76 7.98 -2.09
N TYR A 68 -13.69 7.18 -2.09
CA TYR A 68 -13.69 5.86 -1.45
C TYR A 68 -14.01 5.96 0.04
N SER A 69 -13.32 6.86 0.74
CA SER A 69 -13.52 7.09 2.18
C SER A 69 -14.95 7.55 2.49
N ARG A 70 -15.50 8.46 1.68
CA ARG A 70 -16.91 8.89 1.79
C ARG A 70 -17.89 7.73 1.62
N ARG A 71 -17.64 6.85 0.65
CA ARG A 71 -18.49 5.67 0.43
C ARG A 71 -18.43 4.73 1.63
N ALA A 72 -17.23 4.45 2.16
CA ALA A 72 -17.03 3.58 3.32
C ALA A 72 -17.81 4.08 4.57
N VAL A 73 -17.75 5.39 4.86
CA VAL A 73 -18.54 6.00 5.94
C VAL A 73 -20.05 5.82 5.70
N LEU A 74 -20.52 6.08 4.48
CA LEU A 74 -21.95 6.05 4.16
C LEU A 74 -22.54 4.63 4.10
N THR A 75 -21.75 3.63 3.74
CA THR A 75 -22.25 2.25 3.55
C THR A 75 -21.95 1.34 4.72
N ASN A 76 -20.81 1.52 5.39
CA ASN A 76 -20.29 0.56 6.37
C ASN A 76 -19.98 1.20 7.76
N ASP A 77 -20.18 2.51 7.92
CA ASP A 77 -19.78 3.27 9.14
C ASP A 77 -18.26 3.19 9.43
N GLU A 78 -17.45 3.00 8.37
CA GLU A 78 -16.00 2.89 8.46
C GLU A 78 -15.33 4.25 8.29
N ASN A 79 -14.38 4.57 9.16
CA ASN A 79 -13.63 5.82 9.09
C ASN A 79 -12.24 5.60 8.45
N ILE A 80 -12.17 5.84 7.14
CA ILE A 80 -10.94 5.75 6.36
C ILE A 80 -10.40 7.16 6.10
N ARG A 81 -9.15 7.42 6.49
CA ARG A 81 -8.49 8.72 6.30
C ARG A 81 -7.93 8.84 4.89
N ALA A 82 -8.25 9.95 4.21
CA ALA A 82 -7.75 10.25 2.86
C ALA A 82 -6.68 11.37 2.84
N ASN A 83 -6.00 11.62 3.98
CA ASN A 83 -5.03 12.71 4.12
C ASN A 83 -3.67 12.37 3.49
N SER A 84 -3.31 11.09 3.49
CA SER A 84 -2.08 10.56 2.91
C SER A 84 -2.31 9.14 2.42
N VAL A 85 -1.48 8.69 1.47
CA VAL A 85 -1.51 7.32 0.95
C VAL A 85 -1.25 6.30 2.07
N THR A 86 -0.34 6.62 3.00
CA THR A 86 -0.01 5.73 4.12
C THR A 86 -1.18 5.58 5.08
N ASP A 87 -1.78 6.68 5.54
CA ASP A 87 -2.96 6.63 6.43
C ASP A 87 -4.11 5.84 5.80
N PHE A 88 -4.32 6.05 4.50
CA PHE A 88 -5.38 5.37 3.76
C PHE A 88 -5.15 3.86 3.69
N VAL A 89 -3.93 3.42 3.39
CA VAL A 89 -3.59 1.98 3.35
C VAL A 89 -3.68 1.35 4.74
N GLU A 90 -3.21 2.03 5.79
CA GLU A 90 -3.36 1.58 7.18
C GLU A 90 -4.83 1.34 7.55
N ASP A 91 -5.69 2.30 7.20
CA ASP A 91 -7.12 2.20 7.49
C ASP A 91 -7.80 1.12 6.64
N LEU A 92 -7.41 0.93 5.38
CA LEU A 92 -7.90 -0.20 4.56
C LEU A 92 -7.53 -1.57 5.14
N ILE A 93 -6.37 -1.69 5.78
CA ILE A 93 -5.97 -2.92 6.49
C ILE A 93 -6.79 -3.07 7.77
N LYS A 94 -6.93 -1.99 8.55
CA LYS A 94 -7.68 -1.96 9.81
C LYS A 94 -9.15 -2.36 9.63
N GLU A 95 -9.78 -1.83 8.59
CA GLU A 95 -11.18 -2.11 8.24
C GLU A 95 -11.34 -3.40 7.40
N ASN A 96 -10.27 -4.19 7.22
CA ASN A 96 -10.27 -5.46 6.48
C ASN A 96 -10.72 -5.37 5.01
N HIS A 97 -10.42 -4.27 4.32
CA HIS A 97 -10.65 -4.15 2.87
C HIS A 97 -9.55 -4.85 2.09
N ILE A 98 -8.32 -4.82 2.63
CA ILE A 98 -7.15 -5.50 2.09
C ILE A 98 -6.38 -6.21 3.19
N LYS A 99 -5.53 -7.17 2.80
CA LYS A 99 -4.56 -7.82 3.67
C LYS A 99 -3.22 -7.95 2.95
N ILE A 100 -2.13 -7.57 3.62
CA ILE A 100 -0.77 -7.82 3.14
C ILE A 100 -0.34 -9.19 3.66
N THR A 101 -0.21 -10.18 2.79
CA THR A 101 0.00 -11.61 3.15
C THR A 101 1.47 -12.00 3.22
N GLU A 102 2.31 -11.38 2.40
CA GLU A 102 3.76 -11.56 2.43
C GLU A 102 4.43 -10.19 2.30
N THR A 103 5.35 -9.90 3.20
CA THR A 103 6.38 -8.88 2.98
C THR A 103 7.67 -9.65 2.72
N ALA A 104 8.25 -9.52 1.52
CA ALA A 104 9.45 -10.27 1.18
C ALA A 104 10.58 -10.03 2.20
N GLY A 105 10.74 -11.00 3.11
CA GLY A 105 11.82 -11.09 4.07
C GLY A 105 11.38 -11.56 5.44
N LEU A 106 11.04 -12.85 5.52
CA LEU A 106 11.29 -13.72 6.66
C LEU A 106 11.67 -15.11 6.12
N ASN A 107 12.98 -15.33 6.01
CA ASN A 107 13.70 -16.58 6.28
C ASN A 107 15.13 -16.18 6.66
#